data_AF-A0A239WDP6-F1
#
_entry.id   AF-A0A239WDP6-F1
#
_cell.length_a   1.000
_cell.length_b   1.000
_cell.length_c   1.000
_cell.angle_alpha   90.00
_cell.angle_beta   90.00
_cell.angle_gamma   90.00
#
_symmetry.space_group_name_H-M   'P 1'
#
loop_
_entity.id
_entity.type
_entity.pdbx_description
1 polymer ?
#
loop_
_entity_poly.entity_id
_entity_poly.type
_entity_poly.pdbx_seq_one_letter_code
_entity_poly.pdbx_strand_id
1 'polypeptide(L)'
;MSIEKHTVLEETQEQMLYQIDDKPPLGVSIVLALQHILAAFAGIIAVPLVVAGALKLSVEETSMMVSASIFVAGVTTVLQSKGLGPIGSRVSGMMGTDFTFANPAISVGSRFGIAGIVGATIAGSLVEIVLSRFIKPLMKFFPPLITGTVVALIGITLLPVSMDWAAGGSGAKDYGSVENISIAFVMMVFTLLLNHYGKGLWSTASVFIGIIFGYILCVFLGKVDLSAVSDAAWFAFPKIFNYGVTFDFSAILSFVPAYVVSLIGTVGIMMAIGEASDTKMSSERAAQGIKTLATVKIGDRELLIISVAFALGIGVTVRPELVAGLPTPIQMVLSSGISTGTLAALVLNIALKEK
;
A
#
# COMPACT_ATOMS: atom_id res chain seq x y z
N MET A 1 32.55 -33.38 -34.84
CA MET A 1 31.84 -32.26 -35.48
C MET A 1 30.35 -32.43 -35.22
N SER A 2 29.86 -31.90 -34.10
CA SER A 2 28.42 -31.67 -33.86
C SER A 2 28.32 -30.62 -32.76
N ILE A 3 28.22 -29.37 -33.20
CA ILE A 3 27.94 -28.23 -32.32
C ILE A 3 26.44 -28.29 -32.05
N GLU A 4 26.06 -28.64 -30.82
CA GLU A 4 24.69 -28.45 -30.34
C GLU A 4 24.39 -26.95 -30.31
N LYS A 5 23.48 -26.52 -31.19
CA LYS A 5 22.86 -25.21 -31.12
C LYS A 5 21.93 -25.19 -29.91
N HIS A 6 22.37 -24.57 -28.83
CA HIS A 6 21.46 -24.06 -27.81
C HIS A 6 20.49 -23.08 -28.50
N THR A 7 19.25 -23.53 -28.69
CA THR A 7 18.16 -22.70 -29.17
C THR A 7 17.71 -21.89 -27.97
N VAL A 8 18.20 -20.66 -27.85
CA VAL A 8 17.65 -19.67 -26.93
C VAL A 8 16.24 -19.38 -27.45
N LEU A 9 15.23 -19.71 -26.65
CA LEU A 9 13.88 -19.23 -26.87
C LEU A 9 13.94 -17.70 -26.76
N GLU A 10 13.85 -17.00 -27.88
CA GLU A 10 13.60 -15.56 -27.89
C GLU A 10 12.22 -15.34 -27.25
N GLU A 11 12.21 -14.94 -25.97
CA GLU A 11 11.04 -14.30 -25.38
C GLU A 11 10.72 -13.09 -26.26
N THR A 12 9.59 -13.16 -26.96
CA THR A 12 9.05 -12.03 -27.71
C THR A 12 8.74 -10.95 -26.68
N GLN A 13 9.66 -10.01 -26.45
CA GLN A 13 9.37 -8.81 -25.66
C GLN A 13 8.14 -8.17 -26.31
N GLU A 14 6.98 -8.23 -25.65
CA GLU A 14 5.79 -7.50 -26.07
C GLU A 14 6.17 -6.02 -26.10
N GLN A 15 6.42 -5.51 -27.30
CA GLN A 15 6.87 -4.16 -27.51
C GLN A 15 5.75 -3.20 -27.07
N MET A 16 6.04 -2.29 -26.13
CA MET A 16 5.02 -1.38 -25.60
C MET A 16 4.39 -0.54 -26.71
N LEU A 17 3.06 -0.48 -26.72
CA LEU A 17 2.29 0.30 -27.70
C LEU A 17 2.52 1.81 -27.56
N TYR A 18 2.79 2.28 -26.32
CA TYR A 18 3.08 3.67 -26.00
C TYR A 18 4.24 3.74 -25.00
N GLN A 19 5.16 4.67 -25.25
CA GLN A 19 6.26 5.02 -24.36
C GLN A 19 5.83 6.11 -23.35
N ILE A 20 6.65 6.38 -22.32
CA ILE A 20 6.29 7.31 -21.23
C ILE A 20 5.96 8.73 -21.72
N ASP A 21 6.71 9.22 -22.71
CA ASP A 21 6.54 10.58 -23.24
C ASP A 21 5.51 10.67 -24.38
N ASP A 22 4.93 9.53 -24.79
CA ASP A 22 3.94 9.51 -25.85
C ASP A 22 2.62 10.13 -25.40
N LYS A 23 1.89 10.69 -26.38
CA LYS A 23 0.56 11.26 -26.17
C LYS A 23 -0.45 10.46 -26.99
N PRO A 24 -1.08 9.43 -26.41
CA PRO A 24 -2.13 8.68 -27.07
C PRO A 24 -3.30 9.59 -27.47
N PRO A 25 -4.13 9.19 -28.46
CA PRO A 25 -5.35 9.90 -28.78
C PRO A 25 -6.20 10.17 -27.53
N LEU A 26 -6.88 11.32 -27.47
CA LEU A 26 -7.60 11.76 -26.27
C LEU A 26 -8.57 10.70 -25.72
N GLY A 27 -9.31 10.01 -26.60
CA GLY A 27 -10.22 8.95 -26.19
C GLY A 27 -9.52 7.77 -25.52
N VAL A 28 -8.35 7.35 -26.05
CA VAL A 28 -7.53 6.29 -25.45
C VAL A 28 -6.99 6.74 -24.10
N SER A 29 -6.46 7.96 -24.03
CA SER A 29 -5.96 8.54 -22.78
C SER A 29 -7.02 8.61 -21.67
N ILE A 30 -8.27 8.97 -22.01
CA ILE A 30 -9.38 9.00 -21.05
C ILE A 30 -9.70 7.59 -20.54
N VAL A 31 -9.77 6.60 -21.43
CA VAL A 31 -10.05 5.20 -21.05
C VAL A 31 -8.95 4.63 -20.16
N LEU A 32 -7.68 4.87 -20.51
CA LEU A 32 -6.53 4.43 -19.70
C LEU A 32 -6.48 5.15 -18.35
N ALA A 33 -6.79 6.45 -18.30
CA ALA A 33 -6.88 7.19 -17.05
C ALA A 33 -7.98 6.62 -16.14
N LEU A 34 -9.15 6.31 -16.70
CA LEU A 34 -10.22 5.62 -15.97
C LEU A 34 -9.74 4.26 -15.45
N GLN A 35 -9.06 3.46 -16.28
CA GLN A 35 -8.52 2.17 -15.85
C GLN A 35 -7.59 2.30 -14.63
N HIS A 36 -6.69 3.28 -14.64
CA HIS A 36 -5.81 3.56 -13.49
C HIS A 36 -6.58 3.95 -12.24
N ILE A 37 -7.57 4.84 -12.36
CA ILE A 37 -8.43 5.25 -11.23
C ILE A 37 -9.14 4.04 -10.65
N LEU A 38 -9.80 3.23 -11.49
CA LEU A 38 -10.54 2.05 -11.06
C LEU A 38 -9.63 1.02 -10.38
N ALA A 39 -8.41 0.83 -10.90
CA ALA A 39 -7.45 -0.11 -10.33
C ALA A 39 -6.95 0.31 -8.94
N ALA A 40 -6.66 1.60 -8.74
CA ALA A 40 -6.06 2.08 -7.49
C ALA A 40 -7.08 2.50 -6.43
N PHE A 41 -8.34 2.73 -6.80
CA PHE A 41 -9.37 3.25 -5.91
C PHE A 41 -9.46 2.48 -4.59
N ALA A 42 -9.53 1.14 -4.66
CA ALA A 42 -9.64 0.29 -3.47
C ALA A 42 -8.43 0.45 -2.53
N GLY A 43 -7.22 0.56 -3.08
CA GLY A 43 -6.00 0.77 -2.29
C GLY A 43 -5.98 2.14 -1.61
N ILE A 44 -6.39 3.20 -2.32
CA ILE A 44 -6.37 4.59 -1.80
C ILE A 44 -7.30 4.75 -0.60
N ILE A 45 -8.50 4.15 -0.64
CA ILE A 45 -9.50 4.33 0.41
C ILE A 45 -9.30 3.40 1.61
N ALA A 46 -8.51 2.35 1.48
CA ALA A 46 -8.46 1.31 2.50
C ALA A 46 -7.84 1.83 3.81
N VAL A 47 -6.70 2.52 3.75
CA VAL A 47 -6.04 3.08 4.96
C VAL A 47 -6.93 4.04 5.74
N PRO A 48 -7.54 5.08 5.14
CA PRO A 48 -8.41 5.99 5.90
C PRO A 48 -9.61 5.27 6.51
N LEU A 49 -10.19 4.26 5.85
CA LEU A 49 -11.27 3.44 6.41
C LEU A 49 -10.82 2.61 7.62
N VAL A 50 -9.62 2.02 7.56
CA VAL A 50 -9.04 1.26 8.67
C VAL A 50 -8.78 2.14 9.88
N VAL A 51 -8.15 3.30 9.65
CA VAL A 51 -7.86 4.27 10.72
C VAL A 51 -9.16 4.81 11.31
N ALA A 52 -10.13 5.17 10.47
CA ALA A 52 -11.41 5.70 10.93
C ALA A 52 -12.21 4.67 11.74
N GLY A 53 -12.26 3.41 11.27
CA GLY A 53 -12.94 2.33 11.97
C GLY A 53 -12.31 2.03 13.34
N ALA A 54 -10.98 1.96 13.40
CA ALA A 54 -10.26 1.71 14.66
C ALA A 54 -10.42 2.86 15.68
N LEU A 55 -10.50 4.11 15.21
CA LEU A 55 -10.71 5.29 16.05
C LEU A 55 -12.18 5.60 16.32
N LYS A 56 -13.12 4.82 15.73
CA LYS A 56 -14.56 5.04 15.82
C LYS A 56 -14.97 6.46 15.39
N LEU A 57 -14.36 6.96 14.32
CA LEU A 57 -14.68 8.27 13.77
C LEU A 57 -16.11 8.30 13.22
N SER A 58 -16.71 9.48 13.21
CA SER A 58 -18.02 9.70 12.59
C SER A 58 -17.98 9.45 11.07
N VAL A 59 -19.16 9.26 10.48
CA VAL A 59 -19.31 9.14 9.02
C VAL A 59 -18.80 10.40 8.31
N GLU A 60 -18.99 11.58 8.90
CA GLU A 60 -18.50 12.85 8.37
C GLU A 60 -16.97 12.90 8.34
N GLU A 61 -16.32 12.58 9.48
CA GLU A 61 -14.85 12.52 9.58
C GLU A 61 -14.26 11.50 8.61
N THR A 62 -14.87 10.32 8.52
CA THR A 62 -14.45 9.25 7.60
C THR A 62 -14.55 9.69 6.15
N SER A 63 -15.68 10.30 5.76
CA SER A 63 -15.90 10.80 4.40
C SER A 63 -14.93 11.92 4.03
N MET A 64 -14.60 12.79 5.00
CA MET A 64 -13.58 13.81 4.82
C MET A 64 -12.19 13.18 4.62
N MET A 65 -11.80 12.22 5.46
CA MET A 65 -10.49 11.54 5.32
C MET A 65 -10.36 10.81 3.97
N VAL A 66 -11.41 10.12 3.54
CA VAL A 66 -11.44 9.42 2.24
C VAL A 66 -11.35 10.41 1.08
N SER A 67 -12.17 11.47 1.09
CA SER A 67 -12.17 12.47 0.01
C SER A 67 -10.84 13.23 -0.08
N ALA A 68 -10.26 13.62 1.06
CA ALA A 68 -8.94 14.24 1.12
C ALA A 68 -7.85 13.29 0.58
N SER A 69 -7.91 12.01 0.94
CA SER A 69 -6.95 11.00 0.45
C SER A 69 -7.02 10.83 -1.07
N ILE A 70 -8.22 10.74 -1.64
CA ILE A 70 -8.41 10.63 -3.10
C ILE A 70 -7.91 11.89 -3.81
N PHE A 71 -8.24 13.07 -3.29
CA PHE A 71 -7.81 14.34 -3.87
C PHE A 71 -6.28 14.48 -3.85
N VAL A 72 -5.65 14.26 -2.70
CA VAL A 72 -4.19 14.36 -2.54
C VAL A 72 -3.47 13.26 -3.32
N ALA A 73 -4.02 12.05 -3.42
CA ALA A 73 -3.49 10.99 -4.28
C ALA A 73 -3.45 11.42 -5.75
N GLY A 74 -4.49 12.10 -6.25
CA GLY A 74 -4.50 12.69 -7.59
C GLY A 74 -3.41 13.76 -7.78
N VAL A 75 -3.32 14.72 -6.85
CA VAL A 75 -2.30 15.78 -6.89
C VAL A 75 -0.88 15.22 -6.87
N THR A 76 -0.61 14.29 -5.95
CA THR A 76 0.71 13.67 -5.79
C THR A 76 1.05 12.75 -6.97
N THR A 77 0.08 12.06 -7.57
CA THR A 77 0.29 11.29 -8.82
C THR A 77 0.76 12.20 -9.95
N VAL A 78 0.13 13.36 -10.12
CA VAL A 78 0.55 14.35 -11.13
C VAL A 78 1.96 14.87 -10.83
N LEU A 79 2.24 15.23 -9.57
CA LEU A 79 3.55 15.71 -9.17
C LEU A 79 4.65 14.66 -9.38
N GLN A 80 4.36 13.41 -9.05
CA GLN A 80 5.30 12.28 -9.16
C GLN A 80 5.57 11.92 -10.62
N SER A 81 4.51 11.86 -11.44
CA SER A 81 4.59 11.42 -12.83
C SER A 81 5.08 12.51 -13.77
N LYS A 82 4.69 13.77 -13.56
CA LYS A 82 5.18 14.90 -14.38
C LYS A 82 6.54 15.41 -13.91
N GLY A 83 6.79 15.31 -12.60
CA GLY A 83 7.95 15.91 -11.95
C GLY A 83 7.86 17.44 -11.85
N LEU A 84 8.51 18.00 -10.83
CA LEU A 84 8.71 19.44 -10.65
C LEU A 84 10.13 19.67 -10.13
N GLY A 85 11.04 20.07 -11.02
CA GLY A 85 12.46 20.22 -10.67
C GLY A 85 13.06 18.90 -10.15
N PRO A 86 13.65 18.86 -8.93
CA PRO A 86 14.19 17.62 -8.36
C PRO A 86 13.13 16.65 -7.81
N ILE A 87 11.85 17.04 -7.81
CA ILE A 87 10.74 16.24 -7.26
C ILE A 87 10.11 15.39 -8.38
N GLY A 88 9.76 14.14 -8.07
CA GLY A 88 9.05 13.22 -8.95
C GLY A 88 9.96 12.30 -9.76
N SER A 89 9.53 11.04 -9.91
CA SER A 89 10.25 9.99 -10.63
C SER A 89 10.17 10.10 -12.14
N ARG A 90 9.17 10.82 -12.68
CA ARG A 90 8.88 10.94 -14.12
C ARG A 90 8.53 9.62 -14.80
N VAL A 91 8.08 8.65 -14.02
CA VAL A 91 7.44 7.42 -14.53
C VAL A 91 5.97 7.43 -14.12
N SER A 92 5.14 6.59 -14.76
CA SER A 92 3.70 6.48 -14.46
C SER A 92 3.45 5.82 -13.10
N GLY A 93 3.78 6.57 -12.03
CA GLY A 93 3.70 6.16 -10.64
C GLY A 93 2.44 6.70 -10.00
N MET A 94 1.40 5.87 -9.91
CA MET A 94 0.18 6.22 -9.19
C MET A 94 0.46 6.27 -7.69
N MET A 95 0.19 7.43 -7.09
CA MET A 95 0.33 7.66 -5.66
C MET A 95 -0.98 7.31 -4.94
N GLY A 96 -0.88 6.94 -3.67
CA GLY A 96 -2.02 6.56 -2.85
C GLY A 96 -1.70 6.65 -1.37
N THR A 97 -2.52 5.99 -0.56
CA THR A 97 -2.28 5.86 0.88
C THR A 97 -1.42 4.64 1.15
N ASP A 98 -0.57 4.72 2.18
CA ASP A 98 0.33 3.62 2.57
C ASP A 98 -0.09 3.05 3.94
N PHE A 99 -0.30 1.73 3.95
CA PHE A 99 -0.69 0.97 5.12
C PHE A 99 0.37 0.92 6.23
N THR A 100 1.63 1.20 5.92
CA THR A 100 2.68 1.34 6.94
C THR A 100 2.32 2.40 7.99
N PHE A 101 1.49 3.38 7.64
CA PHE A 101 1.04 4.45 8.52
C PHE A 101 -0.24 4.13 9.30
N ALA A 102 -0.92 3.00 9.05
CA ALA A 102 -2.19 2.69 9.71
C ALA A 102 -2.05 2.61 11.24
N ASN A 103 -1.11 1.79 11.74
CA ASN A 103 -0.90 1.64 13.20
C ASN A 103 -0.38 2.92 13.87
N PRO A 104 0.65 3.63 13.33
CA PRO A 104 1.05 4.93 13.86
C PRO A 104 -0.11 5.93 13.91
N ALA A 105 -0.94 6.01 12.85
CA ALA A 105 -2.09 6.90 12.81
C ALA A 105 -3.15 6.53 13.85
N ILE A 106 -3.45 5.25 14.05
CA ILE A 106 -4.37 4.78 15.10
C ILE A 106 -3.81 5.10 16.50
N SER A 107 -2.53 4.85 16.73
CA SER A 107 -1.89 5.12 18.02
C SER A 107 -1.90 6.60 18.37
N VAL A 108 -1.55 7.47 17.43
CA VAL A 108 -1.56 8.92 17.60
C VAL A 108 -2.99 9.44 17.70
N GLY A 109 -3.89 9.00 16.81
CA GLY A 109 -5.29 9.39 16.79
C GLY A 109 -6.05 9.05 18.07
N SER A 110 -5.73 7.91 18.70
CA SER A 110 -6.33 7.51 19.98
C SER A 110 -6.01 8.47 21.13
N ARG A 111 -4.93 9.25 21.01
CA ARG A 111 -4.45 10.18 22.04
C ARG A 111 -4.73 11.64 21.71
N PHE A 112 -4.60 12.00 20.44
CA PHE A 112 -4.56 13.39 19.97
C PHE A 112 -5.60 13.68 18.87
N GLY A 113 -6.45 12.70 18.53
CA GLY A 113 -7.44 12.81 17.46
C GLY A 113 -6.83 13.03 16.08
N ILE A 114 -7.67 13.42 15.13
CA ILE A 114 -7.28 13.70 13.74
C ILE A 114 -6.22 14.81 13.67
N ALA A 115 -6.30 15.81 14.56
CA ALA A 115 -5.33 16.91 14.63
C ALA A 115 -3.89 16.42 14.86
N GLY A 116 -3.72 15.41 15.73
CA GLY A 116 -2.44 14.79 16.00
C GLY A 116 -1.92 13.96 14.82
N ILE A 117 -2.81 13.23 14.13
CA ILE A 117 -2.44 12.48 12.91
C ILE A 117 -1.91 13.44 11.85
N VAL A 118 -2.62 14.55 11.62
CA VAL A 118 -2.20 15.58 10.67
C VAL A 118 -0.85 16.19 11.06
N GLY A 119 -0.67 16.57 12.33
CA GLY A 119 0.59 17.15 12.81
C GLY A 119 1.76 16.19 12.72
N ALA A 120 1.57 14.93 13.11
CA ALA A 120 2.59 13.88 13.02
C ALA A 120 2.96 13.56 11.57
N THR A 121 1.98 13.52 10.65
CA THR A 121 2.21 13.29 9.22
C THR A 121 2.99 14.45 8.60
N ILE A 122 2.62 15.70 8.89
CA ILE A 122 3.32 16.87 8.33
C ILE A 122 4.77 16.91 8.82
N ALA A 123 4.99 16.85 10.13
CA ALA A 123 6.34 16.93 10.67
C ALA A 123 7.18 15.68 10.34
N GLY A 124 6.57 14.50 10.32
CA GLY A 124 7.25 13.26 9.94
C GLY A 124 7.64 13.23 8.46
N SER A 125 6.86 13.84 7.56
CA SER A 125 7.23 13.93 6.14
C SER A 125 8.55 14.69 5.92
N LEU A 126 8.92 15.61 6.81
CA LEU A 126 10.23 16.27 6.76
C LEU A 126 11.38 15.27 6.94
N VAL A 127 11.16 14.25 7.77
CA VAL A 127 12.13 13.16 7.95
C VAL A 127 12.26 12.38 6.65
N GLU A 128 11.16 12.03 5.99
CA GLU A 128 11.21 11.35 4.69
C GLU A 128 11.90 12.19 3.61
N ILE A 129 11.63 13.51 3.57
CA ILE A 129 12.32 14.43 2.64
C ILE A 129 13.83 14.43 2.88
N VAL A 130 14.27 14.45 4.14
CA VAL A 130 15.70 14.36 4.47
C VAL A 130 16.25 13.00 4.06
N LEU A 131 15.58 11.90 4.41
CA LEU A 131 16.00 10.53 4.06
C LEU A 131 16.07 10.32 2.55
N SER A 132 15.19 10.95 1.77
CA SER A 132 15.18 10.87 0.30
C SER A 132 16.49 11.35 -0.33
N ARG A 133 17.23 12.26 0.34
CA ARG A 133 18.56 12.71 -0.12
C ARG A 133 19.64 11.64 0.05
N PHE A 134 19.40 10.65 0.90
CA PHE A 134 20.33 9.58 1.24
C PHE A 134 19.91 8.21 0.68
N ILE A 135 19.07 8.19 -0.37
CA ILE A 135 18.62 6.94 -1.01
C ILE A 135 19.80 6.07 -1.45
N LYS A 136 20.82 6.63 -2.10
CA LYS A 136 21.97 5.85 -2.60
C LYS A 136 22.71 5.07 -1.48
N PRO A 137 23.11 5.69 -0.36
CA PRO A 137 23.63 4.97 0.81
C PRO A 137 22.62 3.97 1.39
N LEU A 138 21.35 4.36 1.48
CA LEU A 138 20.31 3.54 2.11
C LEU A 138 20.11 2.23 1.35
N MET A 139 20.04 2.29 0.01
CA MET A 139 19.82 1.12 -0.86
C MET A 139 20.90 0.03 -0.70
N LYS A 140 22.09 0.34 -0.18
CA LYS A 140 23.09 -0.68 0.16
C LYS A 140 22.62 -1.66 1.23
N PHE A 141 21.73 -1.21 2.12
CA PHE A 141 21.15 -2.05 3.18
C PHE A 141 19.93 -2.83 2.70
N PHE A 142 19.36 -2.48 1.54
CA PHE A 142 18.14 -3.07 0.99
C PHE A 142 18.41 -3.74 -0.36
N PRO A 143 19.19 -4.84 -0.40
CA PRO A 143 19.33 -5.64 -1.61
C PRO A 143 17.95 -6.22 -2.02
N PRO A 144 17.80 -6.74 -3.25
CA PRO A 144 16.53 -7.24 -3.78
C PRO A 144 15.80 -8.25 -2.86
N LEU A 145 16.56 -9.06 -2.10
CA LEU A 145 16.02 -9.96 -1.07
C LEU A 145 15.19 -9.21 -0.02
N ILE A 146 15.73 -8.11 0.52
CA ILE A 146 15.08 -7.33 1.58
C ILE A 146 13.91 -6.57 1.00
N THR A 147 14.11 -5.83 -0.10
CA THR A 147 13.02 -5.11 -0.77
C THR A 147 11.87 -6.06 -1.14
N GLY A 148 12.17 -7.25 -1.64
CA GLY A 148 11.20 -8.30 -1.93
C GLY A 148 10.43 -8.77 -0.71
N THR A 149 11.14 -9.01 0.40
CA THR A 149 10.57 -9.41 1.70
C THR A 149 9.66 -8.33 2.27
N VAL A 150 10.08 -7.05 2.22
CA VAL A 150 9.29 -5.91 2.70
C VAL A 150 7.98 -5.78 1.92
N VAL A 151 8.04 -5.81 0.58
CA VAL A 151 6.82 -5.71 -0.25
C VAL A 151 5.87 -6.88 -0.01
N ALA A 152 6.39 -8.10 0.17
CA ALA A 152 5.56 -9.25 0.52
C ALA A 152 4.92 -9.13 1.91
N LEU A 153 5.67 -8.65 2.90
CA LEU A 153 5.16 -8.35 4.25
C LEU A 153 4.03 -7.33 4.21
N ILE A 154 4.15 -6.27 3.40
CA ILE A 154 3.07 -5.29 3.22
C ILE A 154 1.79 -6.03 2.87
N GLY A 155 1.77 -6.83 1.79
CA GLY A 155 0.56 -7.56 1.38
C GLY A 155 0.03 -8.54 2.43
N ILE A 156 0.90 -9.35 3.04
CA ILE A 156 0.50 -10.39 4.01
C ILE A 156 -0.07 -9.75 5.29
N THR A 157 0.52 -8.66 5.77
CA THR A 157 0.07 -7.99 7.00
C THR A 157 -1.27 -7.26 6.85
N LEU A 158 -1.82 -7.14 5.63
CA LEU A 158 -3.18 -6.66 5.38
C LEU A 158 -4.26 -7.74 5.51
N LEU A 159 -3.87 -9.01 5.54
CA LEU A 159 -4.83 -10.11 5.64
C LEU A 159 -5.70 -10.01 6.89
N PRO A 160 -5.18 -9.74 8.11
CA PRO A 160 -6.02 -9.64 9.30
C PRO A 160 -7.10 -8.56 9.18
N VAL A 161 -6.74 -7.38 8.66
CA VAL A 161 -7.70 -6.29 8.41
C VAL A 161 -8.77 -6.72 7.41
N SER A 162 -8.38 -7.39 6.33
CA SER A 162 -9.30 -7.89 5.31
C SER A 162 -10.26 -8.94 5.89
N MET A 163 -9.76 -9.82 6.77
CA MET A 163 -10.56 -10.82 7.46
C MET A 163 -11.52 -10.19 8.46
N ASP A 164 -11.10 -9.17 9.19
CA ASP A 164 -11.97 -8.42 10.10
C ASP A 164 -13.12 -7.76 9.35
N TRP A 165 -12.85 -7.16 8.19
CA TRP A 165 -13.89 -6.58 7.34
C TRP A 165 -14.83 -7.64 6.78
N ALA A 166 -14.32 -8.77 6.33
CA ALA A 166 -15.13 -9.91 5.87
C ALA A 166 -16.02 -10.48 6.99
N ALA A 167 -15.56 -10.42 8.24
CA ALA A 167 -16.34 -10.84 9.40
C ALA A 167 -17.43 -9.84 9.81
N GLY A 168 -17.45 -8.61 9.27
CA GLY A 168 -18.41 -7.56 9.61
C GLY A 168 -17.81 -6.32 10.27
N GLY A 169 -16.48 -6.29 10.45
CA GLY A 169 -15.75 -5.17 11.04
C GLY A 169 -15.51 -5.33 12.54
N SER A 170 -14.36 -4.83 13.01
CA SER A 170 -13.98 -4.92 14.41
C SER A 170 -15.03 -4.28 15.33
N GLY A 171 -15.48 -5.03 16.33
CA GLY A 171 -16.50 -4.59 17.30
C GLY A 171 -17.95 -4.68 16.82
N ALA A 172 -18.21 -5.25 15.63
CA ALA A 172 -19.56 -5.52 15.16
C ALA A 172 -20.27 -6.56 16.04
N LYS A 173 -21.58 -6.36 16.28
CA LYS A 173 -22.40 -7.30 17.08
C LYS A 173 -22.57 -8.65 16.39
N ASP A 174 -22.56 -8.64 15.08
CA ASP A 174 -22.70 -9.76 14.16
C ASP A 174 -21.34 -10.17 13.55
N TYR A 175 -20.24 -9.91 14.28
CA TYR A 175 -18.90 -10.32 13.87
C TYR A 175 -18.84 -11.83 13.62
N GLY A 176 -18.33 -12.22 12.46
CA GLY A 176 -18.22 -13.62 12.04
C GLY A 176 -19.56 -14.28 11.72
N SER A 177 -20.64 -13.50 11.55
CA SER A 177 -21.93 -14.05 11.12
C SER A 177 -21.80 -14.73 9.75
N VAL A 178 -22.58 -15.80 9.56
CA VAL A 178 -22.65 -16.51 8.27
C VAL A 178 -23.02 -15.54 7.15
N GLU A 179 -23.85 -14.55 7.44
CA GLU A 179 -24.26 -13.54 6.47
C GLU A 179 -23.06 -12.68 6.00
N ASN A 180 -22.28 -12.10 6.92
CA ASN A 180 -21.13 -11.25 6.56
C ASN A 180 -20.06 -12.05 5.81
N ILE A 181 -19.75 -13.27 6.29
CA ILE A 181 -18.79 -14.16 5.63
C ILE A 181 -19.28 -14.57 4.24
N SER A 182 -20.58 -14.86 4.08
CA SER A 182 -21.17 -15.22 2.79
C SER A 182 -21.12 -14.07 1.80
N ILE A 183 -21.43 -12.84 2.23
CA ILE A 183 -21.31 -11.64 1.39
C ILE A 183 -19.87 -11.48 0.92
N ALA A 184 -18.90 -11.51 1.84
CA ALA A 184 -17.49 -11.37 1.52
C ALA A 184 -16.99 -12.47 0.57
N PHE A 185 -17.41 -13.72 0.79
CA PHE A 185 -17.06 -14.84 -0.07
C PHE A 185 -17.64 -14.70 -1.48
N VAL A 186 -18.92 -14.32 -1.59
CA VAL A 186 -19.58 -14.09 -2.88
C VAL A 186 -18.92 -12.94 -3.64
N MET A 187 -18.59 -11.84 -2.96
CA MET A 187 -17.84 -10.72 -3.54
C MET A 187 -16.45 -11.15 -4.03
N MET A 188 -15.72 -11.94 -3.22
CA MET A 188 -14.40 -12.45 -3.59
C MET A 188 -14.48 -13.35 -4.83
N VAL A 189 -15.38 -14.33 -4.84
CA VAL A 189 -15.58 -15.23 -5.97
C VAL A 189 -15.94 -14.44 -7.23
N PHE A 190 -16.89 -13.51 -7.14
CA PHE A 190 -17.26 -12.65 -8.26
C PHE A 190 -16.05 -11.86 -8.79
N THR A 191 -15.29 -11.22 -7.89
CA THR A 191 -14.11 -10.43 -8.25
C THR A 191 -13.05 -11.30 -8.94
N LEU A 192 -12.77 -12.50 -8.42
CA LEU A 192 -11.79 -13.43 -8.99
C LEU A 192 -12.23 -13.95 -10.35
N LEU A 193 -13.50 -14.34 -10.50
CA LEU A 193 -14.05 -14.77 -11.79
C LEU A 193 -13.98 -13.65 -12.83
N LEU A 194 -14.33 -12.42 -12.44
CA LEU A 194 -14.23 -11.26 -13.32
C LEU A 194 -12.78 -10.93 -13.68
N ASN A 195 -11.85 -11.05 -12.73
CA ASN A 195 -10.43 -10.84 -13.00
C ASN A 195 -9.87 -11.90 -13.97
N HIS A 196 -10.23 -13.16 -13.77
CA HIS A 196 -9.72 -14.30 -14.54
C HIS A 196 -10.33 -14.40 -15.95
N TYR A 197 -11.65 -14.24 -16.07
CA TYR A 197 -12.37 -14.38 -17.35
C TYR A 197 -12.60 -13.04 -18.07
N GLY A 198 -12.49 -11.92 -17.36
CA GLY A 198 -12.59 -10.60 -17.94
C GLY A 198 -11.42 -10.29 -18.89
N LYS A 199 -11.65 -9.43 -19.87
CA LYS A 199 -10.62 -8.97 -20.83
C LYS A 199 -10.43 -7.47 -20.73
N GLY A 200 -9.17 -7.03 -20.87
CA GLY A 200 -8.80 -5.61 -20.83
C GLY A 200 -9.29 -4.91 -19.57
N LEU A 201 -10.06 -3.84 -19.73
CA LEU A 201 -10.58 -3.01 -18.64
C LEU A 201 -11.36 -3.82 -17.58
N TRP A 202 -12.09 -4.85 -17.98
CA TRP A 202 -12.88 -5.68 -17.05
C TRP A 202 -12.02 -6.46 -16.07
N SER A 203 -10.86 -6.96 -16.51
CA SER A 203 -9.94 -7.67 -15.63
C SER A 203 -9.24 -6.70 -14.68
N THR A 204 -8.76 -5.57 -15.19
CA THR A 204 -8.05 -4.56 -14.38
C THR A 204 -8.97 -3.86 -13.37
N ALA A 205 -10.22 -3.57 -13.74
CA ALA A 205 -11.20 -2.93 -12.86
C ALA A 205 -11.99 -3.93 -11.99
N SER A 206 -11.67 -5.23 -12.05
CA SER A 206 -12.42 -6.29 -11.37
C SER A 206 -12.66 -6.03 -9.88
N VAL A 207 -11.65 -5.53 -9.16
CA VAL A 207 -11.76 -5.20 -7.73
C VAL A 207 -12.82 -4.11 -7.50
N PHE A 208 -12.76 -3.02 -8.27
CA PHE A 208 -13.73 -1.92 -8.16
C PHE A 208 -15.14 -2.37 -8.53
N ILE A 209 -15.28 -3.13 -9.61
CA ILE A 209 -16.57 -3.69 -10.04
C ILE A 209 -17.10 -4.66 -8.98
N GLY A 210 -16.22 -5.43 -8.34
CA GLY A 210 -16.54 -6.29 -7.20
C GLY A 210 -17.06 -5.51 -5.99
N ILE A 211 -16.47 -4.36 -5.69
CA ILE A 211 -16.98 -3.43 -4.65
C ILE A 211 -18.38 -2.94 -5.01
N ILE A 212 -18.63 -2.51 -6.25
CA ILE A 212 -19.96 -2.09 -6.71
C ILE A 212 -20.97 -3.23 -6.58
N PHE A 213 -20.61 -4.43 -7.04
CA PHE A 213 -21.46 -5.61 -6.96
C PHE A 213 -21.82 -5.94 -5.51
N GLY A 214 -20.84 -5.94 -4.62
CA GLY A 214 -21.05 -6.15 -3.18
C GLY A 214 -21.92 -5.07 -2.54
N TYR A 215 -21.71 -3.81 -2.91
CA TYR A 215 -22.53 -2.71 -2.44
C TYR A 215 -24.00 -2.89 -2.85
N ILE A 216 -24.27 -3.22 -4.12
CA ILE A 216 -25.61 -3.52 -4.62
C ILE A 216 -26.24 -4.70 -3.86
N LEU A 217 -25.47 -5.77 -3.64
CA LEU A 217 -25.94 -6.92 -2.86
C LEU A 217 -26.35 -6.49 -1.43
N CYS A 218 -25.54 -5.67 -0.77
CA CYS A 218 -25.85 -5.14 0.56
C CYS A 218 -27.08 -4.22 0.57
N VAL A 219 -27.36 -3.48 -0.51
CA VAL A 219 -28.60 -2.70 -0.65
C VAL A 219 -29.81 -3.63 -0.62
N PHE A 220 -29.79 -4.73 -1.37
CA PHE A 220 -30.89 -5.71 -1.37
C PHE A 220 -31.07 -6.42 -0.03
N LEU A 221 -29.99 -6.57 0.75
CA LEU A 221 -30.03 -7.13 2.10
C LEU A 221 -30.42 -6.10 3.17
N GLY A 222 -30.66 -4.83 2.80
CA GLY A 222 -31.05 -3.78 3.74
C GLY A 222 -29.93 -3.33 4.68
N LYS A 223 -28.66 -3.60 4.33
CA LYS A 223 -27.48 -3.24 5.15
C LYS A 223 -26.88 -1.87 4.83
N VAL A 224 -27.43 -1.15 3.86
CA VAL A 224 -26.93 0.14 3.41
C VAL A 224 -27.84 1.25 3.90
N ASP A 225 -27.26 2.21 4.63
CA ASP A 225 -27.91 3.48 4.97
C ASP A 225 -27.49 4.58 3.99
N LEU A 226 -28.47 5.19 3.33
CA LEU A 226 -28.28 6.24 2.31
C LEU A 226 -28.56 7.66 2.84
N SER A 227 -28.93 7.81 4.11
CA SER A 227 -29.25 9.11 4.71
C SER A 227 -28.13 10.14 4.55
N ALA A 228 -26.88 9.72 4.82
CA ALA A 228 -25.71 10.60 4.66
C ALA A 228 -25.46 11.02 3.19
N VAL A 229 -25.92 10.24 2.22
CA VAL A 229 -25.76 10.56 0.79
C VAL A 229 -26.81 11.57 0.34
N SER A 230 -28.04 11.49 0.85
CA SER A 230 -29.09 12.46 0.50
C SER A 230 -28.78 13.87 1.01
N ASP A 231 -28.10 13.97 2.16
CA ASP A 231 -27.74 15.25 2.78
C ASP A 231 -26.42 15.81 2.24
N ALA A 232 -25.69 15.05 1.42
CA ALA A 232 -24.38 15.45 0.90
C ALA A 232 -24.49 16.53 -0.18
N ALA A 233 -23.58 17.51 -0.12
CA ALA A 233 -23.47 18.53 -1.16
C ALA A 233 -22.89 17.94 -2.46
N TRP A 234 -23.42 18.37 -3.61
CA TRP A 234 -22.90 18.02 -4.94
C TRP A 234 -21.44 18.43 -5.16
N PHE A 235 -21.02 19.54 -4.54
CA PHE A 235 -19.65 20.03 -4.58
C PHE A 235 -19.14 20.27 -3.17
N ALA A 236 -18.01 19.68 -2.85
CA ALA A 236 -17.30 19.90 -1.60
C ALA A 236 -15.83 20.18 -1.89
N PHE A 237 -15.33 21.32 -1.42
CA PHE A 237 -13.91 21.59 -1.43
C PHE A 237 -13.25 20.96 -0.19
N PRO A 238 -12.07 20.33 -0.32
CA PRO A 238 -11.33 19.84 0.83
C PRO A 238 -11.05 21.01 1.79
N LYS A 239 -11.66 20.99 2.98
CA LYS A 239 -11.41 21.98 4.02
C LYS A 239 -10.05 21.68 4.66
N ILE A 240 -9.03 22.38 4.19
CA ILE A 240 -7.66 22.22 4.69
C ILE A 240 -7.64 22.55 6.19
N PHE A 241 -7.06 21.66 6.99
CA PHE A 241 -6.95 21.80 8.45
C PHE A 241 -8.28 21.91 9.22
N ASN A 242 -9.36 21.31 8.73
CA ASN A 242 -10.69 21.34 9.37
C ASN A 242 -10.68 20.92 10.86
N TYR A 243 -9.81 19.98 11.23
CA TYR A 243 -9.67 19.46 12.61
C TYR A 243 -8.45 20.04 13.35
N GLY A 244 -7.78 21.04 12.78
CA GLY A 244 -6.56 21.63 13.32
C GLY A 244 -5.31 20.77 13.11
N VAL A 245 -4.21 21.22 13.72
CA VAL A 245 -2.90 20.57 13.66
C VAL A 245 -2.31 20.57 15.06
N THR A 246 -1.95 19.40 15.56
CA THR A 246 -1.30 19.25 16.86
C THR A 246 0.04 18.57 16.68
N PHE A 247 1.12 19.31 16.97
CA PHE A 247 2.47 18.77 16.93
C PHE A 247 2.81 18.20 18.31
N ASP A 248 3.06 16.89 18.36
CA ASP A 248 3.60 16.21 19.53
C ASP A 248 4.84 15.41 19.12
N PHE A 249 5.92 15.54 19.90
CA PHE A 249 7.19 14.92 19.57
C PHE A 249 7.12 13.38 19.56
N SER A 250 6.36 12.78 20.48
CA SER A 250 6.19 11.33 20.54
C SER A 250 5.36 10.84 19.35
N ALA A 251 4.34 11.60 18.96
CA ALA A 251 3.53 11.31 17.78
C ALA A 251 4.37 11.35 16.49
N ILE A 252 5.24 12.35 16.33
CA ILE A 252 6.16 12.44 15.19
C ILE A 252 7.11 11.24 15.16
N LEU A 253 7.68 10.90 16.31
CA LEU A 253 8.64 9.80 16.42
C LEU A 253 8.00 8.45 16.05
N SER A 254 6.70 8.27 16.30
CA SER A 254 5.98 7.05 15.93
C SER A 254 5.82 6.85 14.42
N PHE A 255 5.88 7.92 13.62
CA PHE A 255 5.78 7.86 12.16
C PHE A 255 7.13 7.63 11.47
N VAL A 256 8.24 7.95 12.13
CA VAL A 256 9.60 7.85 11.54
C VAL A 256 9.91 6.46 10.96
N PRO A 257 9.64 5.34 11.64
CA PRO A 257 9.90 4.02 11.07
C PRO A 257 9.04 3.73 9.83
N ALA A 258 7.76 4.14 9.86
CA ALA A 258 6.85 3.99 8.73
C ALA A 258 7.38 4.78 7.52
N TYR A 259 7.90 5.99 7.71
CA TYR A 259 8.54 6.77 6.65
C TYR A 259 9.79 6.10 6.06
N VAL A 260 10.62 5.45 6.87
CA VAL A 260 11.78 4.68 6.36
C VAL A 260 11.29 3.54 5.46
N VAL A 261 10.30 2.77 5.93
CA VAL A 261 9.73 1.64 5.17
C VAL A 261 9.04 2.11 3.89
N SER A 262 8.22 3.17 3.98
CA SER A 262 7.54 3.84 2.86
C SER A 262 8.54 4.25 1.78
N LEU A 263 9.65 4.89 2.17
CA LEU A 263 10.69 5.31 1.25
C LEU A 263 11.27 4.13 0.45
N ILE A 264 11.58 3.02 1.13
CA ILE A 264 12.14 1.81 0.50
C ILE A 264 11.12 1.17 -0.44
N GLY A 265 9.87 1.03 0.03
CA GLY A 265 8.77 0.50 -0.76
C GLY A 265 8.54 1.33 -2.02
N THR A 266 8.52 2.66 -1.87
CA THR A 266 8.35 3.60 -2.98
C THR A 266 9.50 3.50 -3.99
N VAL A 267 10.75 3.46 -3.55
CA VAL A 267 11.90 3.28 -4.46
C VAL A 267 11.77 1.97 -5.23
N GLY A 268 11.45 0.86 -4.56
CA GLY A 268 11.25 -0.44 -5.20
C GLY A 268 10.12 -0.45 -6.22
N ILE A 269 8.98 0.18 -5.91
CA ILE A 269 7.83 0.31 -6.83
C ILE A 269 8.20 1.17 -8.04
N MET A 270 8.85 2.32 -7.83
CA MET A 270 9.23 3.21 -8.93
C MET A 270 10.23 2.54 -9.87
N MET A 271 11.21 1.79 -9.35
CA MET A 271 12.12 0.99 -10.18
C MET A 271 11.36 -0.08 -11.00
N ALA A 272 10.35 -0.72 -10.40
CA ALA A 272 9.54 -1.73 -11.11
C ALA A 272 8.73 -1.12 -12.24
N ILE A 273 8.17 0.07 -12.01
CA ILE A 273 7.45 0.82 -13.04
C ILE A 273 8.42 1.26 -14.13
N GLY A 274 9.61 1.74 -13.76
CA GLY A 274 10.66 2.13 -14.71
C GLY A 274 11.04 0.98 -15.64
N GLU A 275 11.33 -0.19 -15.09
CA GLU A 275 11.65 -1.42 -15.84
C GLU A 275 10.48 -1.85 -16.74
N ALA A 276 9.26 -1.90 -16.20
CA ALA A 276 8.06 -2.26 -16.96
C ALA A 276 7.72 -1.24 -18.06
N SER A 277 8.28 -0.03 -17.98
CA SER A 277 8.10 1.05 -18.95
C SER A 277 9.33 1.22 -19.87
N ASP A 278 10.25 0.25 -19.92
CA ASP A 278 11.52 0.31 -20.67
C ASP A 278 12.37 1.57 -20.38
N THR A 279 12.21 2.17 -19.20
CA THR A 279 12.96 3.37 -18.79
C THR A 279 14.03 3.02 -17.77
N LYS A 280 15.28 3.36 -18.11
CA LYS A 280 16.45 3.14 -17.24
C LYS A 280 16.38 4.05 -16.01
N MET A 281 15.74 3.58 -14.94
CA MET A 281 15.95 4.10 -13.58
C MET A 281 17.19 3.41 -13.00
N SER A 282 18.17 4.17 -12.46
CA SER A 282 19.41 3.56 -11.97
C SER A 282 19.18 2.68 -10.72
N SER A 283 18.99 1.38 -10.92
CA SER A 283 19.88 0.27 -10.52
C SER A 283 19.17 -1.03 -10.86
N GLU A 284 19.80 -1.94 -11.60
CA GLU A 284 19.16 -3.13 -12.14
C GLU A 284 18.41 -3.96 -11.07
N ARG A 285 17.15 -4.30 -11.40
CA ARG A 285 16.22 -5.28 -10.80
C ARG A 285 15.04 -4.67 -10.04
N ALA A 286 13.87 -4.73 -10.67
CA ALA A 286 12.60 -4.63 -9.96
C ALA A 286 11.48 -5.38 -10.69
N ALA A 287 10.90 -6.37 -10.02
CA ALA A 287 9.60 -6.92 -10.41
C ALA A 287 8.87 -7.47 -9.17
N GLN A 288 8.19 -6.59 -8.40
CA GLN A 288 7.01 -6.88 -7.57
C GLN A 288 7.11 -7.86 -6.36
N GLY A 289 8.12 -7.74 -5.51
CA GLY A 289 8.05 -8.31 -4.17
C GLY A 289 8.31 -9.82 -4.14
N ILE A 290 7.25 -10.64 -4.17
CA ILE A 290 7.35 -12.11 -4.27
C ILE A 290 8.03 -12.53 -5.58
N LYS A 291 7.71 -11.85 -6.69
CA LYS A 291 8.38 -12.08 -7.96
C LYS A 291 9.85 -11.68 -7.88
N THR A 292 10.20 -10.58 -7.19
CA THR A 292 11.58 -10.22 -6.89
C THR A 292 12.26 -11.33 -6.07
N LEU A 293 11.60 -11.87 -5.04
CA LEU A 293 12.12 -13.00 -4.25
C LEU A 293 12.38 -14.22 -5.14
N ALA A 294 11.52 -14.50 -6.11
CA ALA A 294 11.69 -15.60 -7.07
C ALA A 294 12.92 -15.41 -7.99
N THR A 295 13.35 -14.17 -8.25
CA THR A 295 14.59 -13.87 -9.01
C THR A 295 15.87 -13.98 -8.18
N VAL A 296 15.77 -14.02 -6.85
CA VAL A 296 16.92 -14.21 -5.97
C VAL A 296 17.21 -15.70 -5.88
N LYS A 297 18.49 -16.09 -5.99
CA LYS A 297 18.90 -17.47 -5.71
C LYS A 297 18.67 -17.75 -4.22
N ILE A 298 17.58 -18.45 -3.90
CA ILE A 298 17.23 -18.77 -2.51
C ILE A 298 18.11 -19.93 -2.03
N GLY A 299 19.12 -19.63 -1.22
CA GLY A 299 19.84 -20.60 -0.41
C GLY A 299 19.29 -20.67 1.02
N ASP A 300 19.92 -21.47 1.87
CA ASP A 300 19.52 -21.63 3.27
C ASP A 300 19.55 -20.30 4.04
N ARG A 301 20.54 -19.44 3.75
CA ARG A 301 20.68 -18.11 4.36
C ARG A 301 19.51 -17.22 3.99
N GLU A 302 19.23 -17.09 2.70
CA GLU A 302 18.17 -16.22 2.17
C GLU A 302 16.80 -16.69 2.68
N LEU A 303 16.56 -18.00 2.67
CA LEU A 303 15.34 -18.59 3.18
C LEU A 303 15.16 -18.32 4.68
N LEU A 304 16.24 -18.40 5.48
CA LEU A 304 16.20 -18.10 6.91
C LEU A 304 15.88 -16.62 7.17
N ILE A 305 16.50 -15.70 6.42
CA ILE A 305 16.20 -14.26 6.49
C ILE A 305 14.71 -14.01 6.23
N ILE A 306 14.18 -14.53 5.12
CA ILE A 306 12.76 -14.37 4.74
C ILE A 306 11.85 -14.96 5.81
N SER A 307 12.13 -16.18 6.25
CA SER A 307 11.26 -16.92 7.19
C SER A 307 11.17 -16.23 8.54
N VAL A 308 12.28 -15.75 9.09
CA VAL A 308 12.28 -15.03 10.37
C VAL A 308 11.61 -13.67 10.24
N ALA A 309 11.86 -12.94 9.14
CA ALA A 309 11.19 -11.67 8.87
C ALA A 309 9.67 -11.82 8.78
N PHE A 310 9.19 -12.85 8.08
CA PHE A 310 7.76 -13.17 7.99
C PHE A 310 7.19 -13.60 9.34
N ALA A 311 7.87 -14.50 10.05
CA ALA A 311 7.40 -14.97 11.35
C ALA A 311 7.25 -13.82 12.36
N LEU A 312 8.23 -12.92 12.45
CA LEU A 312 8.18 -11.79 13.36
C LEU A 312 7.18 -10.73 12.89
N GLY A 313 7.14 -10.42 11.60
CA GLY A 313 6.21 -9.44 11.04
C GLY A 313 4.75 -9.86 11.22
N ILE A 314 4.41 -11.08 10.80
CA ILE A 314 3.07 -11.65 10.97
C ILE A 314 2.75 -11.82 12.47
N GLY A 315 3.71 -12.30 13.26
CA GLY A 315 3.54 -12.52 14.69
C GLY A 315 3.11 -11.27 15.43
N VAL A 316 3.78 -10.14 15.20
CA VAL A 316 3.39 -8.85 15.78
C VAL A 316 2.04 -8.37 15.26
N THR A 317 1.77 -8.49 13.96
CA THR A 317 0.49 -8.04 13.39
C THR A 317 -0.70 -8.80 13.99
N VAL A 318 -0.57 -10.12 14.15
CA VAL A 318 -1.64 -10.99 14.66
C VAL A 318 -1.70 -10.95 16.19
N ARG A 319 -0.58 -10.71 16.87
CA ARG A 319 -0.48 -10.64 18.34
C ARG A 319 0.28 -9.39 18.78
N PRO A 320 -0.35 -8.21 18.72
CA PRO A 320 0.28 -6.96 19.13
C PRO A 320 0.75 -6.97 20.60
N GLU A 321 0.18 -7.85 21.44
CA GLU A 321 0.57 -7.97 22.85
C GLU A 321 2.01 -8.45 23.04
N LEU A 322 2.62 -9.07 22.02
CA LEU A 322 4.01 -9.54 22.05
C LEU A 322 5.00 -8.41 22.35
N VAL A 323 4.69 -7.18 21.95
CA VAL A 323 5.55 -6.01 22.15
C VAL A 323 5.05 -5.08 23.26
N ALA A 324 3.99 -5.45 23.97
CA ALA A 324 3.34 -4.59 24.97
C ALA A 324 4.23 -4.28 26.18
N GLY A 325 5.17 -5.16 26.52
CA GLY A 325 6.11 -4.95 27.62
C GLY A 325 7.34 -4.10 27.26
N LEU A 326 7.48 -3.68 25.99
CA LEU A 326 8.65 -2.92 25.55
C LEU A 326 8.53 -1.43 25.92
N PRO A 327 9.66 -0.72 26.08
CA PRO A 327 9.65 0.73 26.22
C PRO A 327 8.89 1.39 25.06
N THR A 328 8.10 2.42 25.36
CA THR A 328 7.19 3.07 24.39
C THR A 328 7.84 3.40 23.04
N PRO A 329 9.08 3.95 22.96
CA PRO A 329 9.69 4.24 21.66
C PRO A 329 9.94 2.97 20.82
N ILE A 330 10.35 1.88 21.46
CA ILE A 330 10.61 0.59 20.80
C ILE A 330 9.29 -0.06 20.39
N GLN A 331 8.30 -0.02 21.29
CA GLN A 331 6.95 -0.53 21.02
C GLN A 331 6.31 0.19 19.82
N MET A 332 6.44 1.52 19.72
CA MET A 332 5.92 2.28 18.58
C MET A 332 6.47 1.78 17.24
N VAL A 333 7.76 1.45 17.19
CA VAL A 333 8.40 0.90 15.98
C VAL A 333 7.97 -0.53 15.73
N LEU A 334 8.05 -1.38 16.77
CA LEU A 334 7.86 -2.82 16.65
C LEU A 334 6.40 -3.28 16.70
N SER A 335 5.45 -2.36 16.87
CA SER A 335 4.01 -2.64 16.79
C SER A 335 3.50 -2.76 15.35
N SER A 336 4.29 -2.31 14.37
CA SER A 336 4.02 -2.54 12.95
C SER A 336 4.71 -3.83 12.51
N GLY A 337 3.94 -4.82 12.07
CA GLY A 337 4.52 -6.06 11.53
C GLY A 337 5.41 -5.83 10.32
N ILE A 338 5.12 -4.82 9.51
CA ILE A 338 5.96 -4.44 8.37
C ILE A 338 7.31 -3.92 8.89
N SER A 339 7.31 -2.99 9.85
CA SER A 339 8.54 -2.46 10.46
C SER A 339 9.35 -3.56 11.15
N THR A 340 8.71 -4.39 11.98
CA THR A 340 9.35 -5.49 12.70
C THR A 340 9.99 -6.49 11.75
N GLY A 341 9.25 -6.95 10.74
CA GLY A 341 9.77 -7.89 9.76
C GLY A 341 10.90 -7.29 8.91
N THR A 342 10.80 -6.02 8.55
CA THR A 342 11.86 -5.29 7.83
C THR A 342 13.15 -5.20 8.66
N LEU A 343 13.04 -4.81 9.93
CA LEU A 343 14.18 -4.71 10.84
C LEU A 343 14.83 -6.07 11.07
N ALA A 344 14.03 -7.13 11.25
CA ALA A 344 14.53 -8.49 11.36
C ALA A 344 15.30 -8.92 10.11
N ALA A 345 14.73 -8.69 8.92
CA ALA A 345 15.37 -9.01 7.65
C ALA A 345 16.73 -8.28 7.51
N LEU A 346 16.78 -6.99 7.85
CA LEU A 346 17.98 -6.18 7.80
C LEU A 346 19.07 -6.69 8.76
N VAL A 347 18.71 -6.90 10.02
CA VAL A 347 19.63 -7.37 11.05
C VAL A 347 20.23 -8.71 10.64
N LEU A 348 19.40 -9.65 10.16
CA LEU A 348 19.87 -10.95 9.71
C LEU A 348 20.72 -10.87 8.45
N ASN A 349 20.38 -10.00 7.50
CA ASN A 349 21.18 -9.81 6.29
C ASN A 349 22.59 -9.28 6.61
N ILE A 350 22.71 -8.44 7.62
CA ILE A 350 24.00 -7.92 8.10
C ILE A 350 24.76 -8.98 8.93
N ALA A 351 24.05 -9.70 9.81
CA ALA A 351 24.67 -10.65 10.73
C ALA A 351 25.11 -11.95 10.05
N LEU A 352 24.35 -12.43 9.06
CA LEU A 352 24.60 -13.67 8.34
C LEU A 352 25.50 -13.38 7.13
N LYS A 353 26.72 -13.92 7.14
CA LYS A 353 27.65 -13.82 6.01
C LYS A 353 27.17 -14.64 4.83
N GLU A 354 27.30 -14.09 3.63
CA GLU A 354 27.15 -14.84 2.38
C GLU A 354 28.18 -15.99 2.37
N LYS A 355 27.72 -17.19 2.04
CA LYS A 355 28.58 -18.38 1.93
C LYS A 355 29.05 -18.58 0.50
#